data_AF-A0A517Y420-F1
#
_entry.id   AF-A0A517Y420-F1
#
_cell.length_a   1.000
_cell.length_b   1.000
_cell.length_c   1.000
_cell.angle_alpha   90.00
_cell.angle_beta   90.00
_cell.angle_gamma   90.00
#
_symmetry.space_group_name_H-M   'P 1'
#
loop_
_entity.id
_entity.type
_entity.pdbx_description
1 polymer ?
#
loop_
_entity_poly.entity_id
_entity_poly.type
_entity_poly.pdbx_seq_one_letter_code
_entity_poly.pdbx_strand_id
1 'polypeptide(L)' 'MTQAELNRAVARATGESIREIARRGFVLLTPVPVEREPLVVDWDRLDAERCTSFFEQRPAERAA' A
#
# COMPACT_ATOMS: atom_id res chain seq x y z
N MET A 1 -6.45 12.08 19.28
CA MET A 1 -7.27 11.76 18.10
C MET A 1 -7.08 10.29 17.77
N THR A 2 -8.15 9.56 17.50
CA THR A 2 -8.12 8.15 17.05
C THR A 2 -8.22 8.06 15.52
N GLN A 3 -7.89 6.90 14.94
CA GLN A 3 -8.03 6.68 13.49
C GLN A 3 -9.49 6.87 13.02
N ALA A 4 -10.45 6.49 13.86
CA ALA A 4 -11.88 6.67 13.57
C ALA A 4 -12.26 8.17 13.55
N GLU A 5 -11.70 8.96 14.46
CA GLU A 5 -11.90 10.41 14.50
C GLU A 5 -11.27 11.10 13.28
N LEU A 6 -10.06 10.69 12.87
CA LEU A 6 -9.42 11.16 11.65
C LEU A 6 -10.30 10.87 10.43
N ASN A 7 -10.73 9.63 10.25
CA ASN A 7 -11.55 9.24 9.11
C ASN A 7 -12.88 10.02 9.07
N ARG A 8 -13.51 10.26 10.23
CA ARG A 8 -14.71 11.11 10.33
C ARG A 8 -14.43 12.57 10.02
N ALA A 9 -13.28 13.11 10.40
CA ALA A 9 -12.89 14.48 10.08
C ALA A 9 -12.67 14.65 8.57
N VAL A 10 -11.96 13.72 7.94
CA VAL A 10 -11.75 13.71 6.48
C VAL A 10 -13.07 13.57 5.73
N ALA A 11 -13.96 12.67 6.18
CA ALA A 11 -15.27 12.48 5.57
C ALA A 11 -16.11 13.77 5.60
N ARG A 12 -16.12 14.47 6.75
CA ARG A 12 -16.82 15.76 6.88
C ARG A 12 -16.24 16.85 6.00
N ALA A 13 -14.93 16.88 5.80
CA ALA A 13 -14.27 17.92 5.01
C ALA A 13 -14.38 17.70 3.50
N THR A 14 -14.45 16.43 3.06
CA THR A 14 -14.39 16.06 1.63
C THR A 14 -15.73 15.60 1.06
N GLY A 15 -16.68 15.21 1.90
CA GLY A 15 -17.92 14.56 1.47
C GLY A 15 -17.74 13.09 1.08
N GLU A 16 -16.53 12.53 1.19
CA GLU A 16 -16.26 11.13 0.88
C GLU A 16 -16.75 10.19 1.98
N SER A 17 -17.05 8.94 1.61
CA SER A 17 -17.44 7.92 2.58
C SER A 17 -16.25 7.48 3.43
N ILE A 18 -16.52 7.11 4.70
CA ILE A 18 -15.49 6.57 5.62
C ILE A 18 -14.81 5.33 5.03
N ARG A 19 -15.56 4.50 4.29
CA ARG A 19 -15.01 3.30 3.63
C ARG A 19 -13.97 3.66 2.57
N GLU A 20 -14.25 4.68 1.77
CA GLU A 20 -13.33 5.16 0.73
C GLU A 20 -12.07 5.78 1.35
N ILE A 21 -12.22 6.57 2.41
CA ILE A 21 -11.10 7.16 3.15
C ILE A 21 -10.22 6.07 3.77
N ALA A 22 -10.82 5.03 4.35
CA ALA A 22 -10.07 3.89 4.89
C ALA A 22 -9.29 3.14 3.80
N ARG A 23 -9.87 2.99 2.61
CA ARG A 23 -9.20 2.38 1.45
C ARG A 23 -8.00 3.18 0.97
N ARG A 24 -8.04 4.51 1.08
CA ARG A 24 -6.92 5.41 0.72
C ARG A 24 -5.75 5.36 1.69
N GLY A 25 -5.94 4.84 2.89
CA GLY A 25 -4.83 4.57 3.82
C GLY A 25 -4.33 5.78 4.61
N PHE A 26 -5.20 6.77 4.90
CA PHE A 26 -4.85 7.82 5.85
C PHE A 26 -4.48 7.24 7.21
N VAL A 27 -3.41 7.75 7.81
CA VAL A 27 -2.94 7.33 9.13
C VAL A 27 -2.70 8.54 10.03
N LEU A 28 -2.89 8.36 11.33
CA LEU A 28 -2.47 9.35 12.32
C LEU A 28 -0.95 9.52 12.27
N LEU A 29 -0.49 10.76 12.23
CA LEU A 29 0.92 11.07 12.43
C LEU A 29 1.29 10.77 13.89
N THR A 30 2.23 9.84 14.08
CA THR A 30 2.88 9.61 15.36
C THR A 30 4.16 10.45 15.45
N PRO A 31 4.56 10.93 16.64
CA PRO A 31 5.77 11.75 16.80
C PRO A 31 7.04 11.10 16.26
N VAL A 32 7.10 9.77 16.31
CA VAL A 32 8.13 8.96 15.66
C VAL A 32 7.40 8.10 14.63
N PRO A 33 7.75 8.16 13.33
CA PRO A 33 7.17 7.28 12.35
C PRO A 33 7.55 5.83 12.69
N VAL A 34 6.54 4.99 12.91
CA VAL A 34 6.75 3.54 12.98
C VAL A 34 6.64 3.03 11.55
N GLU A 35 7.79 2.86 10.91
CA GLU A 35 7.84 2.22 9.61
C GLU A 35 7.53 0.72 9.79
N ARG A 36 6.64 0.17 8.96
CA ARG A 36 6.31 -1.25 9.00
C ARG A 36 7.36 -2.00 8.19
N GLU A 37 7.91 -3.06 8.76
CA GLU A 37 8.81 -3.94 8.02
C GLU A 37 8.07 -4.62 6.86
N PRO A 38 8.74 -4.81 5.71
CA PRO A 38 10.15 -4.49 5.47
C PRO A 38 10.37 -3.01 5.09
N LEU A 39 11.41 -2.40 5.67
CA LEU A 39 11.82 -1.02 5.36
C LEU A 39 12.43 -0.89 3.94
N VAL A 40 12.86 -2.01 3.38
CA VAL A 40 13.39 -2.13 2.02
C VAL A 40 12.63 -3.23 1.32
N VAL A 41 12.00 -2.89 0.20
CA VAL A 41 11.30 -3.85 -0.65
C VAL A 41 12.19 -4.12 -1.86
N ASP A 42 12.52 -5.40 -2.05
CA ASP A 42 13.04 -5.89 -3.33
C ASP A 42 11.86 -6.00 -4.30
N TRP A 43 11.72 -4.98 -5.17
CA TRP A 43 10.63 -4.91 -6.12
C TRP A 43 10.70 -6.02 -7.17
N ASP A 44 11.91 -6.41 -7.60
CA ASP A 44 12.10 -7.46 -8.59
C ASP A 44 11.60 -8.81 -8.04
N ARG A 45 11.95 -9.12 -6.80
CA ARG A 45 11.47 -10.32 -6.11
C ARG A 45 9.96 -10.26 -5.86
N LEU A 46 9.45 -9.15 -5.35
CA LEU A 46 8.03 -9.01 -5.01
C LEU A 46 7.15 -9.12 -6.26
N ASP A 47 7.58 -8.56 -7.38
CA ASP A 47 6.87 -8.67 -8.65
C ASP A 47 6.96 -10.10 -9.21
N ALA A 48 8.10 -10.78 -9.09
CA ALA A 48 8.19 -12.20 -9.44
C ALA A 48 7.21 -13.06 -8.63
N GLU A 49 7.10 -12.82 -7.31
CA GLU A 49 6.12 -13.50 -6.44
C GLU A 49 4.67 -13.21 -6.87
N ARG A 50 4.33 -11.96 -7.22
CA ARG A 50 2.99 -11.57 -7.66
C ARG A 50 2.63 -12.08 -9.06
N CYS A 51 3.58 -12.09 -9.99
CA CYS A 51 3.38 -12.50 -11.38
C CYS A 51 3.21 -14.01 -11.59
N THR A 52 3.57 -14.84 -10.59
CA THR A 52 3.32 -16.30 -10.67
C THR A 52 1.83 -16.68 -10.72
N SER A 53 0.91 -15.75 -10.46
CA SER A 53 -0.53 -16.03 -10.50
C SER A 53 -1.22 -15.75 -11.85
N PHE A 54 -0.58 -15.07 -12.82
CA PHE A 54 -1.29 -14.70 -14.06
C PHE A 54 -0.57 -14.92 -15.39
N PHE A 55 0.76 -15.01 -15.44
CA PHE A 55 1.43 -15.29 -16.72
C PHE A 55 2.68 -16.14 -16.46
N GLU A 56 2.73 -17.33 -17.07
CA GLU A 56 3.98 -18.04 -17.34
C GLU A 56 4.93 -17.07 -18.07
N GLN A 57 5.82 -16.44 -17.33
CA GLN A 57 6.84 -15.59 -17.90
C GLN A 57 7.85 -16.49 -18.58
N ARG A 58 7.73 -16.62 -19.91
CA ARG A 58 8.74 -17.31 -20.73
C ARG A 58 10.10 -16.64 -20.48
N PRO A 59 11.11 -17.40 -20.06
CA PRO A 59 12.43 -16.83 -19.81
C PRO A 59 12.96 -16.26 -21.12
N ALA A 60 13.39 -15.00 -21.08
CA ALA A 60 14.09 -14.38 -22.20
C ALA A 60 15.40 -15.13 -22.41
N GLU A 61 15.51 -15.86 -23.52
CA GLU A 61 16.77 -16.41 -23.99
C GLU A 61 17.78 -15.28 -24.10
N ARG A 62 18.85 -15.39 -23.31
CA ARG A 62 20.04 -14.55 -23.46
C ARG A 62 20.63 -14.84 -24.83
N ALA A 63 20.45 -13.91 -25.77
CA ALA A 63 21.23 -13.88 -27.00
C ALA A 63 22.70 -13.65 -26.63
N ALA A 64 23.53 -14.64 -26.92
CA ALA A 64 24.99 -14.57 -26.97
C ALA A 64 25.43 -14.59 -28.44
#